data_AF-A0A2V9XG29-F1
#
_entry.id   AF-A0A2V9XG29-F1
#
_cell.length_a   1.000
_cell.length_b   1.000
_cell.length_c   1.000
_cell.angle_alpha   90.00
_cell.angle_beta   90.00
_cell.angle_gamma   90.00
#
_symmetry.space_group_name_H-M   'P 1'
#
loop_
_entity.id
_entity.type
_entity.pdbx_description
1 polymer ?
#
loop_
_entity_poly.entity_id
_entity_poly.type
_entity_poly.pdbx_seq_one_letter_code
_entity_poly.pdbx_strand_id
1 'polypeptide(L)'
;MMLVDQKELYVLAFNFTHLDIDHSRSFGLITRNPKLVQEAGRLFNADTKRQVYKPGHAKFLVSPVNAREELAAFVKGAKKELLIYDPKVSDRAILRLLNERLRAGVEIRVIGHVSGGRLPSRELKRMRLHTRVMIRDRRQAFLGSQSLRQLELDARREIGVIFRDRSAIAALLRVFKEDWAASEPAKRDAASDRLATKTAKKVAKVVRNNISAGPVVKQVVKAVRQKADKKLTKEVEQTVKAAVKVAIGDSVKKATKEAVKTIANTALEPEVAGGQKR
;
A
#
# COMPACT_ATOMS: atom_id res chain seq x y z
N MET A 1 8.68 16.28 -19.47
CA MET A 1 9.67 17.35 -19.22
C MET A 1 9.70 18.25 -20.44
N MET A 2 9.88 19.56 -20.27
CA MET A 2 10.19 20.45 -21.39
C MET A 2 11.28 21.44 -20.96
N LEU A 3 12.25 21.67 -21.85
CA LEU A 3 13.32 22.64 -21.69
C LEU A 3 13.13 23.75 -22.73
N VAL A 4 13.12 25.00 -22.29
CA VAL A 4 12.98 26.16 -23.16
C VAL A 4 14.27 26.97 -23.11
N ASP A 5 14.90 27.15 -24.26
CA ASP A 5 16.13 27.93 -24.48
C ASP A 5 17.30 27.59 -23.55
N GLN A 6 17.31 26.39 -22.96
CA GLN A 6 18.24 26.02 -21.88
C GLN A 6 18.22 26.99 -20.68
N LYS A 7 17.12 27.70 -20.49
CA LYS A 7 16.92 28.71 -19.42
C LYS A 7 15.78 28.34 -18.48
N GLU A 8 14.78 27.63 -18.97
CA GLU A 8 13.62 27.21 -18.19
C GLU A 8 13.41 25.69 -18.27
N LEU A 9 13.06 25.10 -17.14
CA LEU A 9 12.66 23.70 -17.02
C LEU A 9 11.21 23.62 -16.55
N TYR A 10 10.41 22.90 -17.33
CA TYR A 10 9.03 22.54 -17.03
C TYR A 10 8.99 21.07 -16.60
N VAL A 11 8.62 20.86 -15.34
CA VAL A 11 8.33 19.52 -14.78
C VAL A 11 6.82 19.44 -14.57
N LEU A 12 6.17 18.62 -15.39
CA LEU A 12 4.72 18.51 -15.44
C LEU A 12 4.31 17.12 -14.96
N ALA A 13 3.34 17.07 -14.06
CA ALA A 13 2.77 15.81 -13.58
C ALA A 13 1.63 15.28 -14.48
N PHE A 14 1.35 15.99 -15.57
CA PHE A 14 0.34 15.67 -16.58
C PHE A 14 0.96 15.49 -17.96
N ASN A 15 0.27 14.73 -18.81
CA ASN A 15 0.56 14.63 -20.22
C ASN A 15 -0.15 15.76 -20.99
N PHE A 16 0.29 16.05 -22.21
CA PHE A 16 -0.35 17.01 -23.10
C PHE A 16 -1.61 16.40 -23.75
N THR A 17 -2.61 16.10 -22.93
CA THR A 17 -3.91 15.56 -23.36
C THR A 17 -5.04 16.35 -22.75
N HIS A 18 -6.17 16.45 -23.46
CA HIS A 18 -7.40 17.07 -22.94
C HIS A 18 -7.82 16.45 -21.60
N LEU A 19 -7.74 15.12 -21.46
CA LEU A 19 -8.10 14.44 -20.22
C LEU A 19 -7.26 14.92 -19.03
N ASP A 20 -5.94 15.10 -19.22
CA ASP A 20 -5.07 15.48 -18.13
C ASP A 20 -5.15 16.99 -17.83
N ILE A 21 -5.36 17.83 -18.84
CA ILE A 21 -5.42 19.29 -18.71
C ILE A 21 -6.80 19.75 -18.20
N ASP A 22 -7.88 19.24 -18.79
CA ASP A 22 -9.23 19.76 -18.58
C ASP A 22 -9.99 19.03 -17.46
N HIS A 23 -9.63 17.77 -17.19
CA HIS A 23 -10.43 16.86 -16.34
C HIS A 23 -9.66 16.22 -15.19
N SER A 24 -8.39 16.56 -14.99
CA SER A 24 -7.57 15.95 -13.96
C SER A 24 -6.98 16.97 -12.99
N ARG A 25 -6.91 16.60 -11.70
CA ARG A 25 -6.04 17.29 -10.76
C ARG A 25 -4.59 16.98 -11.14
N SER A 26 -3.91 18.00 -11.67
CA SER A 26 -2.48 17.94 -11.87
C SER A 26 -1.77 19.25 -11.50
N PHE A 27 -0.44 19.22 -11.56
CA PHE A 27 0.42 20.36 -11.24
C PHE A 27 1.60 20.41 -12.20
N GLY A 28 2.10 21.62 -12.43
CA GLY A 28 3.35 21.87 -13.14
C GLY A 28 4.26 22.76 -12.30
N LEU A 29 5.57 22.54 -12.42
CA LEU A 29 6.61 23.41 -11.89
C LEU A 29 7.43 23.96 -13.04
N ILE A 30 7.51 25.28 -13.11
CA ILE A 30 8.44 26.00 -13.98
C ILE A 30 9.58 26.51 -13.11
N THR A 31 10.82 26.25 -13.51
CA THR A 31 11.99 26.72 -12.78
C THR A 31 13.07 27.23 -13.70
N ARG A 32 13.69 28.34 -13.30
CA ARG A 32 14.90 28.92 -13.90
C ARG A 32 16.17 28.61 -13.10
N ASN A 33 16.09 27.65 -12.17
CA ASN A 33 17.25 27.28 -11.37
C ASN A 33 18.32 26.67 -12.28
N PRO A 34 19.51 27.31 -12.43
CA PRO A 34 20.49 26.88 -13.43
C PRO A 34 20.98 25.45 -13.19
N LYS A 35 21.07 25.00 -11.92
CA LYS A 35 21.49 23.63 -11.61
C LYS A 35 20.47 22.59 -12.07
N LEU A 36 19.17 22.87 -11.91
CA LEU A 36 18.11 21.96 -12.36
C LEU A 36 17.96 21.97 -13.88
N VAL A 37 18.08 23.14 -14.51
CA VAL A 37 18.02 23.29 -15.97
C VAL A 37 19.18 22.55 -16.65
N GLN A 38 20.42 22.73 -16.14
CA GLN A 38 21.59 22.01 -16.63
C GLN A 38 21.46 20.50 -16.43
N GLU A 39 20.95 20.06 -15.28
CA GLU A 39 20.74 18.63 -15.01
C GLU A 39 19.71 18.01 -15.96
N ALA A 40 18.59 18.69 -16.19
CA ALA A 40 17.60 18.28 -17.19
C ALA A 40 18.20 18.22 -18.60
N GLY A 41 19.06 19.18 -18.97
CA GLY A 41 19.79 19.15 -20.24
C GLY A 41 20.72 17.94 -20.36
N ARG A 42 21.46 17.61 -19.28
CA ARG A 42 22.29 16.40 -19.23
C ARG A 42 21.47 15.13 -19.38
N LEU A 43 20.33 15.05 -18.70
CA LEU A 43 19.39 13.94 -18.83
C LEU A 43 18.91 13.77 -20.28
N PHE A 44 18.39 14.86 -20.86
CA PHE A 44 17.85 14.87 -22.20
C PHE A 44 18.89 14.45 -23.25
N ASN A 45 20.11 14.97 -23.14
CA ASN A 45 21.22 14.61 -24.02
C ASN A 45 21.62 13.15 -23.88
N ALA A 46 21.69 12.63 -22.65
CA ALA A 46 21.99 11.23 -22.41
C ALA A 46 20.92 10.32 -23.03
N ASP A 47 19.64 10.64 -22.85
CA ASP A 47 18.53 9.84 -23.40
C ASP A 47 18.51 9.86 -24.93
N THR A 48 18.66 11.04 -25.53
CA THR A 48 18.66 11.20 -26.98
C THR A 48 19.82 10.45 -27.63
N LYS A 49 20.99 10.43 -26.97
CA LYS A 49 22.20 9.74 -27.45
C LYS A 49 22.34 8.30 -26.96
N ARG A 50 21.34 7.77 -26.23
CA ARG A 50 21.37 6.45 -25.59
C ARG A 50 22.61 6.22 -24.72
N GLN A 51 23.05 7.25 -24.02
CA GLN A 51 24.18 7.21 -23.09
C GLN A 51 23.69 6.99 -21.66
N VAL A 52 24.56 6.42 -20.82
CA VAL A 52 24.28 6.25 -19.39
C VAL A 52 24.21 7.63 -18.73
N TYR A 53 23.04 7.94 -18.17
CA TYR A 53 22.87 9.13 -17.35
C TYR A 53 23.48 8.93 -15.95
N LYS A 54 24.29 9.90 -15.50
CA LYS A 54 24.84 9.94 -14.15
C LYS A 54 24.24 11.15 -13.41
N PRO A 55 23.51 10.96 -12.30
CA PRO A 55 22.95 12.06 -11.53
C PRO A 55 24.05 12.96 -10.96
N GLY A 56 23.91 14.27 -11.16
CA GLY A 56 24.76 15.32 -10.59
C GLY A 56 24.04 16.23 -9.59
N HIS A 57 22.73 16.07 -9.38
CA HIS A 57 22.00 16.92 -8.44
C HIS A 57 20.90 16.19 -7.65
N ALA A 58 21.04 16.09 -6.33
CA ALA A 58 20.13 15.35 -5.43
C ALA A 58 18.66 15.81 -5.46
N LYS A 59 18.39 17.05 -5.89
CA LYS A 59 17.01 17.55 -6.02
C LYS A 59 16.37 17.30 -7.39
N PHE A 60 17.10 16.70 -8.31
CA PHE A 60 16.59 16.28 -9.62
C PHE A 60 16.57 14.76 -9.65
N LEU A 61 15.37 14.21 -9.56
CA LEU A 61 15.13 12.81 -9.32
C LEU A 61 14.79 12.12 -10.63
N VAL A 62 15.53 11.06 -10.92
CA VAL A 62 15.40 10.25 -12.13
C VAL A 62 15.24 8.81 -11.71
N SER A 63 14.12 8.18 -12.09
CA SER A 63 13.98 6.72 -11.99
C SER A 63 14.58 6.05 -13.23
N PRO A 64 15.16 4.85 -13.11
CA PRO A 64 15.43 4.11 -11.87
C PRO A 64 16.83 4.38 -11.32
N VAL A 65 17.27 5.64 -11.31
CA VAL A 65 18.68 6.00 -11.07
C VAL A 65 18.90 6.44 -9.62
N ASN A 66 18.36 7.59 -9.21
CA ASN A 66 18.47 8.12 -7.84
C ASN A 66 17.11 8.31 -7.15
N ALA A 67 15.99 8.23 -7.88
CA ALA A 67 14.69 8.59 -7.34
C ALA A 67 14.28 7.76 -6.12
N ARG A 68 14.52 6.44 -6.09
CA ARG A 68 14.17 5.60 -4.95
C ARG A 68 14.83 6.08 -3.65
N GLU A 69 16.14 6.31 -3.70
CA GLU A 69 16.92 6.71 -2.54
C GLU A 69 16.49 8.11 -2.05
N GLU A 70 16.38 9.06 -2.98
CA GLU A 70 16.02 10.44 -2.65
C GLU A 70 14.59 10.57 -2.13
N LEU A 71 13.62 9.83 -2.69
CA LEU A 71 12.25 9.80 -2.18
C LEU A 71 12.16 9.12 -0.82
N ALA A 72 12.92 8.04 -0.59
CA ALA A 72 13.02 7.40 0.72
C ALA A 72 13.59 8.38 1.77
N ALA A 73 14.66 9.10 1.43
CA ALA A 73 15.24 10.14 2.27
C ALA A 73 14.26 11.30 2.50
N PHE A 74 13.49 11.69 1.48
CA PHE A 74 12.46 12.72 1.58
C PHE A 74 11.40 12.34 2.60
N VAL A 75 10.84 11.13 2.51
CA VAL A 75 9.84 10.59 3.46
C VAL A 75 10.42 10.47 4.86
N LYS A 76 11.62 9.89 4.99
CA LYS A 76 12.30 9.73 6.30
C LYS A 76 12.55 11.08 6.98
N GLY A 77 12.81 12.13 6.23
CA GLY A 77 13.05 13.47 6.76
C GLY A 77 11.82 14.22 7.28
N ALA A 78 10.59 13.68 7.14
CA ALA A 78 9.37 14.32 7.65
C ALA A 78 9.36 14.31 9.18
N LYS A 79 9.08 15.46 9.79
CA LYS A 79 9.08 15.64 11.25
C LYS A 79 7.73 16.04 11.85
N LYS A 80 6.88 16.70 11.09
CA LYS A 80 5.58 17.24 11.53
C LYS A 80 4.45 16.76 10.64
N GLU A 81 4.61 16.90 9.32
CA GLU A 81 3.54 16.64 8.36
C GLU A 81 4.10 16.12 7.03
N LEU A 82 3.41 15.17 6.42
CA LEU A 82 3.64 14.70 5.07
C LEU A 82 2.30 14.54 4.34
N LEU A 83 2.06 15.43 3.37
CA LEU A 83 0.86 15.46 2.54
C LEU A 83 1.19 14.88 1.17
N ILE A 84 0.41 13.94 0.68
CA ILE A 84 0.74 13.16 -0.52
C ILE A 84 -0.44 13.17 -1.48
N TYR A 85 -0.19 13.56 -2.73
CA TYR A 85 -1.00 13.14 -3.86
C TYR A 85 -0.29 11.99 -4.56
N ASP A 86 -0.98 10.85 -4.69
CA ASP A 86 -0.51 9.75 -5.53
C ASP A 86 -1.70 8.85 -5.90
N PRO A 87 -1.97 8.59 -7.20
CA PRO A 87 -3.04 7.67 -7.59
C PRO A 87 -2.95 6.32 -6.91
N LYS A 88 -1.73 5.83 -6.63
CA LYS A 88 -1.54 4.58 -5.89
C LYS A 88 -0.16 4.49 -5.25
N VAL A 89 -0.15 4.43 -3.92
CA VAL A 89 1.03 4.08 -3.11
C VAL A 89 1.02 2.58 -2.82
N SER A 90 2.01 1.86 -3.36
CA SER A 90 2.12 0.40 -3.16
C SER A 90 3.54 -0.15 -3.02
N ASP A 91 4.58 0.69 -3.08
CA ASP A 91 5.96 0.26 -2.84
C ASP A 91 6.15 -0.16 -1.36
N ARG A 92 6.67 -1.36 -1.13
CA ARG A 92 6.79 -1.95 0.21
C ARG A 92 7.75 -1.18 1.11
N ALA A 93 8.86 -0.67 0.58
CA ALA A 93 9.85 0.06 1.37
C ALA A 93 9.32 1.44 1.74
N ILE A 94 8.71 2.15 0.80
CA ILE A 94 8.06 3.44 1.05
C ILE A 94 6.90 3.29 2.06
N LEU A 95 6.05 2.28 1.91
CA LEU A 95 4.98 2.01 2.88
C LEU A 95 5.52 1.76 4.29
N ARG A 96 6.65 1.06 4.45
CA ARG A 96 7.30 0.89 5.76
C ARG A 96 7.74 2.24 6.34
N LEU A 97 8.41 3.08 5.55
CA LEU A 97 8.86 4.41 5.98
C LEU A 97 7.68 5.31 6.38
N LEU A 98 6.60 5.32 5.60
CA LEU A 98 5.39 6.07 5.93
C LEU A 98 4.79 5.61 7.27
N ASN A 99 4.66 4.29 7.48
CA ASN A 99 4.18 3.74 8.76
C ASN A 99 5.13 4.02 9.93
N GLU A 100 6.44 4.11 9.70
CA GLU A 100 7.41 4.55 10.72
C GLU A 100 7.25 6.02 11.08
N ARG A 101 7.09 6.90 10.09
CA ARG A 101 6.84 8.33 10.34
C ARG A 101 5.52 8.55 11.06
N LEU A 102 4.45 7.85 10.66
CA LEU A 102 3.16 7.90 11.35
C LEU A 102 3.29 7.50 12.83
N ARG A 103 3.99 6.40 13.12
CA ARG A 103 4.27 5.95 14.50
C ARG A 103 5.15 6.92 15.29
N ALA A 104 5.97 7.70 14.61
CA ALA A 104 6.77 8.76 15.22
C ALA A 104 5.99 10.07 15.43
N GLY A 105 4.68 10.08 15.20
CA GLY A 105 3.81 11.26 15.42
C GLY A 105 3.76 12.24 14.24
N VAL A 106 4.32 11.89 13.08
CA VAL A 106 4.19 12.70 11.87
C VAL A 106 2.76 12.56 11.34
N GLU A 107 2.10 13.70 11.10
CA GLU A 107 0.81 13.72 10.44
C GLU A 107 0.95 13.30 8.97
N ILE A 108 0.23 12.25 8.55
CA ILE A 108 0.26 11.78 7.16
C ILE A 108 -1.15 11.80 6.58
N ARG A 109 -1.29 12.46 5.42
CA ARG A 109 -2.55 12.53 4.66
C ARG A 109 -2.27 12.20 3.21
N VAL A 110 -3.01 11.24 2.65
CA VAL A 110 -2.87 10.83 1.25
C VAL A 110 -4.16 11.07 0.47
N ILE A 111 -4.10 11.83 -0.62
CA ILE A 111 -5.16 11.88 -1.62
C ILE A 111 -4.79 10.88 -2.72
N GLY A 112 -5.62 9.85 -2.87
CA GLY A 112 -5.42 8.68 -3.70
C GLY A 112 -5.50 7.36 -2.91
N HIS A 113 -4.97 6.28 -3.48
CA HIS A 113 -5.08 4.95 -2.90
C HIS A 113 -3.79 4.49 -2.20
N VAL A 114 -3.93 3.83 -1.05
CA VAL A 114 -2.81 3.27 -0.29
C VAL A 114 -3.01 1.79 -0.05
N SER A 115 -2.12 0.97 -0.59
CA SER A 115 -2.18 -0.48 -0.39
C SER A 115 -2.00 -0.87 1.08
N GLY A 116 -2.84 -1.80 1.54
CA GLY A 116 -2.86 -2.29 2.91
C GLY A 116 -3.70 -1.47 3.89
N GLY A 117 -4.23 -0.31 3.50
CA GLY A 117 -5.28 0.40 4.24
C GLY A 117 -4.91 0.94 5.64
N ARG A 118 -3.61 1.07 5.94
CA ARG A 118 -3.12 1.51 7.27
C ARG A 118 -2.86 3.01 7.39
N LEU A 119 -2.83 3.72 6.28
CA LEU A 119 -2.56 5.17 6.26
C LEU A 119 -3.86 5.93 5.95
N PRO A 120 -4.09 7.09 6.60
CA PRO A 120 -5.21 7.96 6.25
C PRO A 120 -5.16 8.35 4.78
N SER A 121 -6.12 7.84 4.01
CA SER A 121 -6.22 8.10 2.58
C SER A 121 -7.64 8.50 2.20
N ARG A 122 -7.75 9.42 1.24
CA ARG A 122 -9.01 9.92 0.71
C ARG A 122 -9.01 9.88 -0.81
N GLU A 123 -10.17 9.58 -1.39
CA GLU A 123 -10.35 9.55 -2.83
C GLU A 123 -10.95 10.88 -3.30
N LEU A 124 -10.31 11.51 -4.30
CA LEU A 124 -10.81 12.74 -4.91
C LEU A 124 -11.93 12.39 -5.88
N LYS A 125 -13.18 12.78 -5.57
CA LYS A 125 -14.36 12.44 -6.39
C LYS A 125 -14.67 13.43 -7.51
N ARG A 126 -14.37 14.70 -7.30
CA ARG A 126 -14.76 15.78 -8.22
C ARG A 126 -14.01 15.81 -9.56
N MET A 127 -12.86 15.14 -9.64
CA MET A 127 -12.04 15.06 -10.85
C MET A 127 -11.04 13.91 -10.75
N ARG A 128 -10.48 13.49 -11.89
CA ARG A 128 -9.48 12.43 -11.93
C ARG A 128 -8.20 12.88 -11.22
N LEU A 129 -7.63 12.04 -10.36
CA LEU A 129 -6.33 12.30 -9.76
C LEU A 129 -5.20 11.88 -10.71
N HIS A 130 -4.39 12.83 -11.19
CA HIS A 130 -3.25 12.53 -12.05
C HIS A 130 -2.04 13.41 -11.71
N THR A 131 -1.52 13.21 -10.50
CA THR A 131 -0.30 13.90 -10.06
C THR A 131 0.40 13.15 -8.95
N ARG A 132 1.72 13.35 -8.86
CA ARG A 132 2.56 12.82 -7.79
C ARG A 132 3.29 13.98 -7.15
N VAL A 133 2.76 14.37 -5.99
CA VAL A 133 3.25 15.49 -5.21
C VAL A 133 3.35 15.04 -3.77
N MET A 134 4.45 15.40 -3.11
CA MET A 134 4.56 15.28 -1.66
C MET A 134 4.95 16.62 -1.08
N ILE A 135 4.25 17.07 -0.04
CA ILE A 135 4.57 18.29 0.71
C ILE A 135 5.04 17.86 2.10
N ARG A 136 6.27 18.22 2.45
CA ARG A 136 6.91 17.84 3.71
C ARG A 136 7.10 19.05 4.60
N ASP A 137 6.51 18.97 5.80
CA ASP A 137 6.62 19.95 6.88
C ASP A 137 6.35 21.39 6.43
N ARG A 138 5.54 21.58 5.38
CA ARG A 138 5.23 22.89 4.76
C ARG A 138 6.46 23.68 4.28
N ARG A 139 7.60 23.01 4.09
CA ARG A 139 8.89 23.65 3.78
C ARG A 139 9.58 23.07 2.56
N GLN A 140 9.23 21.85 2.15
CA GLN A 140 9.75 21.23 0.95
C GLN A 140 8.62 20.54 0.21
N ALA A 141 8.70 20.50 -1.11
CA ALA A 141 7.80 19.71 -1.92
C ALA A 141 8.59 18.90 -2.95
N PHE A 142 8.07 17.72 -3.26
CA PHE A 142 8.41 16.93 -4.43
C PHE A 142 7.27 17.04 -5.44
N LEU A 143 7.60 17.20 -6.72
CA LEU A 143 6.67 17.08 -7.84
C LEU A 143 7.34 16.26 -8.94
N GLY A 144 6.67 15.25 -9.45
CA GLY A 144 7.19 14.42 -10.55
C GLY A 144 6.16 13.50 -11.17
N SER A 145 6.64 12.60 -12.02
CA SER A 145 5.84 11.55 -12.65
C SER A 145 5.87 10.22 -11.87
N GLN A 146 6.74 10.11 -10.86
CA GLN A 146 6.92 8.92 -10.03
C GLN A 146 5.76 8.67 -9.07
N SER A 147 4.88 7.71 -9.38
CA SER A 147 4.08 7.07 -8.32
C SER A 147 4.99 6.28 -7.39
N LEU A 148 4.63 6.20 -6.12
CA LEU A 148 5.28 5.43 -5.07
C LEU A 148 4.93 3.94 -5.20
N ARG A 149 5.21 3.39 -6.39
CA ARG A 149 5.10 1.97 -6.74
C ARG A 149 6.44 1.49 -7.26
N GLN A 150 6.71 0.21 -7.05
CA GLN A 150 7.98 -0.39 -7.45
C GLN A 150 8.29 -0.18 -8.94
N LEU A 151 7.29 -0.26 -9.82
CA LEU A 151 7.47 -0.10 -11.26
C LEU A 151 7.98 1.29 -11.66
N GLU A 152 7.38 2.36 -11.14
CA GLU A 152 7.80 3.75 -11.39
C GLU A 152 9.12 4.11 -10.73
N LEU A 153 9.50 3.41 -9.66
CA LEU A 153 10.75 3.65 -8.95
C LEU A 153 11.93 2.89 -9.56
N ASP A 154 11.72 1.66 -10.05
CA ASP A 154 12.82 0.75 -10.41
C ASP A 154 12.89 0.37 -11.88
N ALA A 155 11.86 0.64 -12.67
CA ALA A 155 11.82 0.18 -14.06
C ALA A 155 11.55 1.31 -15.05
N ARG A 156 10.64 2.24 -14.72
CA ARG A 156 10.27 3.32 -15.64
C ARG A 156 11.25 4.49 -15.58
N ARG A 157 11.45 5.10 -16.73
CA ARG A 157 12.17 6.37 -16.84
C ARG A 157 11.23 7.50 -16.45
N GLU A 158 11.33 7.95 -15.20
CA GLU A 158 10.48 8.97 -14.61
C GLU A 158 11.33 10.15 -14.12
N ILE A 159 10.75 11.34 -14.05
CA ILE A 159 11.44 12.54 -13.58
C ILE A 159 10.65 13.31 -12.54
N GLY A 160 11.36 13.92 -11.59
CA GLY A 160 10.76 14.80 -10.59
C GLY A 160 11.78 15.74 -9.95
N VAL A 161 11.28 16.72 -9.22
CA VAL A 161 12.10 17.74 -8.58
C VAL A 161 11.67 17.95 -7.13
N ILE A 162 12.67 18.09 -6.25
CA ILE A 162 12.48 18.56 -4.88
C ILE A 162 12.81 20.05 -4.79
N PHE A 163 11.89 20.85 -4.24
CA PHE A 163 12.06 22.30 -4.15
C PHE A 163 11.61 22.86 -2.79
N ARG A 164 11.96 24.13 -2.53
CA ARG A 164 11.74 24.83 -1.24
C ARG A 164 11.15 26.23 -1.43
N ASP A 165 10.66 26.53 -2.62
CA ASP A 165 10.03 27.83 -2.89
C ASP A 165 8.79 28.00 -2.02
N ARG A 166 8.77 29.04 -1.19
CA ARG A 166 7.71 29.24 -0.20
C ARG A 166 6.36 29.54 -0.85
N SER A 167 6.36 30.31 -1.94
CA SER A 167 5.14 30.72 -2.63
C SER A 167 4.48 29.54 -3.34
N ALA A 168 5.27 28.72 -4.05
CA ALA A 168 4.79 27.51 -4.70
C ALA A 168 4.29 26.48 -3.69
N ILE A 169 4.99 26.30 -2.57
CA ILE A 169 4.55 25.40 -1.49
C ILE A 169 3.26 25.91 -0.85
N ALA A 170 3.12 27.20 -0.61
CA ALA A 170 1.89 27.79 -0.08
C ALA A 170 0.69 27.56 -1.03
N ALA A 171 0.90 27.71 -2.35
CA ALA A 171 -0.12 27.42 -3.36
C ALA A 171 -0.51 25.93 -3.35
N LEU A 172 0.47 25.01 -3.33
CA LEU A 172 0.22 23.57 -3.24
C LEU A 172 -0.55 23.21 -1.96
N LEU A 173 -0.19 23.81 -0.82
CA LEU A 173 -0.86 23.57 0.46
C LEU A 173 -2.32 24.04 0.44
N ARG A 174 -2.60 25.19 -0.18
CA ARG A 174 -3.97 25.69 -0.32
C ARG A 174 -4.82 24.69 -1.11
N VAL A 175 -4.35 24.28 -2.29
CA VAL A 175 -5.07 23.31 -3.15
C VAL A 175 -5.20 21.95 -2.46
N PHE A 176 -4.17 21.49 -1.74
CA PHE A 176 -4.23 20.24 -0.97
C PHE A 176 -5.34 20.29 0.08
N LYS A 177 -5.46 21.38 0.83
CA LYS A 177 -6.51 21.53 1.86
C LYS A 177 -7.90 21.51 1.25
N GLU A 178 -8.10 22.22 0.14
CA GLU A 178 -9.38 22.23 -0.59
C GLU A 178 -9.73 20.84 -1.13
N ASP A 179 -8.80 20.18 -1.81
CA ASP A 179 -9.01 18.82 -2.32
C ASP A 179 -9.24 17.83 -1.17
N TRP A 180 -8.50 17.94 -0.06
CA TRP A 180 -8.68 17.07 1.10
C TRP A 180 -10.06 17.21 1.72
N ALA A 181 -10.55 18.45 1.89
CA ALA A 181 -11.89 18.73 2.39
C ALA A 181 -12.99 18.19 1.47
N ALA A 182 -12.78 18.27 0.15
CA ALA A 182 -13.69 17.78 -0.88
C ALA A 182 -13.55 16.27 -1.19
N SER A 183 -12.66 15.55 -0.49
CA SER A 183 -12.43 14.13 -0.71
C SER A 183 -13.06 13.27 0.38
N GLU A 184 -13.49 12.07 0.01
CA GLU A 184 -14.09 11.09 0.92
C GLU A 184 -13.04 10.05 1.38
N PRO A 185 -13.20 9.40 2.54
CA PRO A 185 -12.34 8.28 2.94
C PRO A 185 -12.20 7.24 1.81
N ALA A 186 -10.97 6.89 1.46
CA ALA A 186 -10.72 5.93 0.40
C ALA A 186 -11.24 4.54 0.83
N LYS A 187 -11.96 3.86 -0.08
CA LYS A 187 -12.36 2.46 0.14
C LYS A 187 -11.10 1.60 0.29
N ARG A 188 -11.09 0.69 1.27
CA ARG A 188 -10.00 -0.28 1.43
C ARG A 188 -9.89 -1.12 0.16
N ASP A 189 -8.66 -1.33 -0.32
CA ASP A 189 -8.39 -2.12 -1.53
C ASP A 189 -9.02 -3.52 -1.40
N ALA A 190 -10.11 -3.78 -2.14
CA ALA A 190 -10.76 -5.09 -2.18
C ALA A 190 -9.80 -6.22 -2.62
N ALA A 191 -8.71 -5.89 -3.30
CA ALA A 191 -7.64 -6.82 -3.63
C ALA A 191 -6.83 -7.27 -2.40
N SER A 192 -6.57 -6.36 -1.45
CA SER A 192 -5.96 -6.67 -0.15
C SER A 192 -6.88 -7.59 0.66
N ASP A 193 -8.18 -7.29 0.66
CA ASP A 193 -9.18 -8.12 1.34
C ASP A 193 -9.34 -9.50 0.68
N ARG A 194 -9.29 -9.58 -0.67
CA ARG A 194 -9.29 -10.85 -1.41
C ARG A 194 -8.02 -11.66 -1.15
N LEU A 195 -6.85 -11.03 -1.04
CA LEU A 195 -5.59 -11.73 -0.74
C LEU A 195 -5.53 -12.22 0.71
N ALA A 196 -6.02 -11.40 1.66
CA ALA A 196 -6.20 -11.78 3.05
C ALA A 196 -7.20 -12.95 3.16
N THR A 197 -8.32 -12.89 2.44
CA THR A 197 -9.34 -13.96 2.40
C THR A 197 -8.80 -15.23 1.74
N LYS A 198 -8.04 -15.13 0.64
CA LYS A 198 -7.39 -16.30 0.00
C LYS A 198 -6.33 -16.93 0.90
N THR A 199 -5.54 -16.11 1.59
CA THR A 199 -4.53 -16.58 2.56
C THR A 199 -5.21 -17.24 3.76
N ALA A 200 -6.26 -16.63 4.31
CA ALA A 200 -7.07 -17.21 5.38
C ALA A 200 -7.73 -18.53 4.97
N LYS A 201 -8.29 -18.63 3.75
CA LYS A 201 -8.85 -19.88 3.20
C LYS A 201 -7.79 -20.97 3.00
N LYS A 202 -6.57 -20.63 2.56
CA LYS A 202 -5.46 -21.58 2.46
C LYS A 202 -5.00 -22.08 3.83
N VAL A 203 -4.88 -21.18 4.81
CA VAL A 203 -4.54 -21.54 6.20
C VAL A 203 -5.65 -22.43 6.79
N ALA A 204 -6.91 -22.09 6.60
CA ALA A 204 -8.05 -22.92 7.04
C ALA A 204 -8.07 -24.30 6.38
N LYS A 205 -7.73 -24.41 5.07
CA LYS A 205 -7.63 -25.70 4.35
C LYS A 205 -6.47 -26.56 4.86
N VAL A 206 -5.31 -25.96 5.15
CA VAL A 206 -4.16 -26.67 5.75
C VAL A 206 -4.50 -27.12 7.17
N VAL A 207 -5.18 -26.29 7.96
CA VAL A 207 -5.65 -26.66 9.30
C VAL A 207 -6.67 -27.79 9.23
N ARG A 208 -7.61 -27.77 8.28
CA ARG A 208 -8.63 -28.81 8.08
C ARG A 208 -8.04 -30.16 7.67
N ASN A 209 -6.99 -30.16 6.86
CA ASN A 209 -6.39 -31.39 6.33
C ASN A 209 -5.38 -32.04 7.31
N ASN A 210 -4.97 -31.36 8.39
CA ASN A 210 -3.99 -31.84 9.36
C ASN A 210 -4.59 -32.08 10.76
N ILE A 211 -5.89 -32.36 10.86
CA ILE A 211 -6.53 -32.62 12.17
C ILE A 211 -6.34 -34.09 12.55
N SER A 212 -5.27 -34.35 13.30
CA SER A 212 -5.32 -35.27 14.45
C SER A 212 -5.35 -34.40 15.72
N ALA A 213 -6.18 -34.81 16.67
CA ALA A 213 -6.78 -34.02 17.76
C ALA A 213 -5.79 -33.20 18.61
N GLY A 214 -6.28 -32.10 19.20
CA GLY A 214 -5.80 -31.53 20.47
C GLY A 214 -4.48 -30.72 20.47
N PRO A 215 -3.29 -31.34 20.66
CA PRO A 215 -2.04 -30.61 20.86
C PRO A 215 -1.55 -29.81 19.65
N VAL A 216 -2.05 -30.13 18.46
CA VAL A 216 -1.60 -29.58 17.17
C VAL A 216 -1.96 -28.10 17.01
N VAL A 217 -3.06 -27.61 17.59
CA VAL A 217 -3.44 -26.19 17.47
C VAL A 217 -2.40 -25.26 18.10
N LYS A 218 -1.82 -25.65 19.25
CA LYS A 218 -0.71 -24.89 19.88
C LYS A 218 0.56 -24.96 19.04
N GLN A 219 0.86 -26.09 18.42
CA GLN A 219 2.03 -26.25 17.54
C GLN A 219 1.88 -25.50 16.22
N VAL A 220 0.69 -25.43 15.64
CA VAL A 220 0.40 -24.67 14.41
C VAL A 220 0.49 -23.17 14.67
N VAL A 221 -0.02 -22.67 15.80
CA VAL A 221 0.18 -21.27 16.20
C VAL A 221 1.67 -20.96 16.40
N LYS A 222 2.45 -21.90 16.95
CA LYS A 222 3.90 -21.78 17.11
C LYS A 222 4.66 -21.81 15.77
N ALA A 223 4.27 -22.68 14.84
CA ALA A 223 4.87 -22.79 13.51
C ALA A 223 4.52 -21.59 12.61
N VAL A 224 3.30 -21.05 12.72
CA VAL A 224 2.91 -19.80 12.05
C VAL A 224 3.69 -18.62 12.61
N ARG A 225 3.92 -18.55 13.94
CA ARG A 225 4.81 -17.55 14.56
C ARG A 225 6.29 -17.70 14.16
N GLN A 226 6.75 -18.90 13.82
CA GLN A 226 8.12 -19.16 13.37
C GLN A 226 8.34 -18.90 11.87
N LYS A 227 7.35 -19.17 11.00
CA LYS A 227 7.42 -18.91 9.55
C LYS A 227 7.06 -17.48 9.15
N ALA A 228 6.25 -16.78 9.94
CA ALA A 228 5.95 -15.38 9.74
C ALA A 228 6.82 -14.56 10.69
N ASP A 229 8.05 -14.22 10.26
CA ASP A 229 9.04 -13.36 10.93
C ASP A 229 8.49 -12.55 12.14
N LYS A 230 8.42 -13.24 13.29
CA LYS A 230 8.16 -12.80 14.68
C LYS A 230 7.14 -11.68 14.98
N LYS A 231 6.29 -11.17 14.09
CA LYS A 231 5.24 -10.19 14.42
C LYS A 231 3.93 -10.42 13.67
N LEU A 232 3.14 -11.39 14.14
CA LEU A 232 1.69 -11.31 14.01
C LEU A 232 1.16 -10.32 15.05
N THR A 233 0.36 -9.34 14.62
CA THR A 233 -0.38 -8.46 15.54
C THR A 233 -1.50 -9.24 16.25
N LYS A 234 -1.84 -8.86 17.48
CA LYS A 234 -2.86 -9.53 18.30
C LYS A 234 -4.21 -9.69 17.57
N GLU A 235 -4.56 -8.76 16.71
CA GLU A 235 -5.77 -8.82 15.87
C GLU A 235 -5.73 -9.95 14.83
N VAL A 236 -4.59 -10.20 14.19
CA VAL A 236 -4.44 -11.30 13.24
C VAL A 236 -4.50 -12.64 13.97
N GLU A 237 -3.92 -12.71 15.17
CA GLU A 237 -4.03 -13.91 16.01
C GLU A 237 -5.48 -14.18 16.46
N GLN A 238 -6.24 -13.13 16.84
CA GLN A 238 -7.66 -13.26 17.19
C GLN A 238 -8.52 -13.63 15.99
N THR A 239 -8.25 -13.06 14.82
CA THR A 239 -8.98 -13.35 13.57
C THR A 239 -8.74 -14.79 13.12
N VAL A 240 -7.49 -15.27 13.22
CA VAL A 240 -7.14 -16.66 12.92
C VAL A 240 -7.75 -17.61 13.96
N LYS A 241 -7.72 -17.28 15.26
CA LYS A 241 -8.39 -18.08 16.30
C LYS A 241 -9.90 -18.14 16.09
N ALA A 242 -10.55 -17.03 15.75
CA ALA A 242 -11.98 -16.98 15.46
C ALA A 242 -12.32 -17.83 14.23
N ALA A 243 -11.55 -17.71 13.14
CA ALA A 243 -11.75 -18.50 11.93
C ALA A 243 -11.55 -20.01 12.15
N VAL A 244 -10.56 -20.40 12.97
CA VAL A 244 -10.35 -21.80 13.37
C VAL A 244 -11.50 -22.30 14.26
N LYS A 245 -11.97 -21.49 15.22
CA LYS A 245 -13.08 -21.85 16.11
C LYS A 245 -14.41 -22.02 15.35
N VAL A 246 -14.66 -21.17 14.34
CA VAL A 246 -15.81 -21.28 13.42
C VAL A 246 -15.69 -22.53 12.54
N ALA A 247 -14.50 -22.85 12.01
CA ALA A 247 -14.28 -24.04 11.20
C ALA A 247 -14.48 -25.35 12.00
N ILE A 248 -14.17 -25.34 13.30
CA ILE A 248 -14.38 -26.48 14.22
C ILE A 248 -15.87 -26.57 14.64
N GLY A 249 -16.56 -25.43 14.79
CA GLY A 249 -17.89 -25.34 15.40
C GLY A 249 -19.01 -26.08 14.68
N ASP A 250 -18.98 -26.16 13.35
CA ASP A 250 -20.09 -26.76 12.58
C ASP A 250 -19.81 -28.22 12.18
N SER A 251 -18.54 -28.56 11.95
CA SER A 251 -18.15 -29.94 11.58
C SER A 251 -18.12 -30.86 12.80
N VAL A 252 -17.69 -30.35 13.96
CA VAL A 252 -17.66 -31.15 15.20
C VAL A 252 -19.07 -31.33 15.74
N LYS A 253 -19.92 -30.29 15.77
CA LYS A 253 -21.30 -30.43 16.26
C LYS A 253 -22.12 -31.44 15.45
N LYS A 254 -21.95 -31.48 14.12
CA LYS A 254 -22.67 -32.43 13.26
C LYS A 254 -22.18 -33.86 13.46
N ALA A 255 -20.85 -34.05 13.54
CA ALA A 255 -20.25 -35.34 13.85
C ALA A 255 -20.61 -35.86 15.25
N THR A 256 -20.69 -34.98 16.26
CA THR A 256 -21.12 -35.36 17.61
C THR A 256 -22.62 -35.67 17.65
N LYS A 257 -23.47 -34.94 16.92
CA LYS A 257 -24.91 -35.22 16.85
C LYS A 257 -25.23 -36.52 16.12
N GLU A 258 -24.51 -36.82 15.03
CA GLU A 258 -24.64 -38.08 14.30
C GLU A 258 -24.12 -39.25 15.12
N ALA A 259 -22.96 -39.12 15.78
CA ALA A 259 -22.44 -40.16 16.68
C ALA A 259 -23.38 -40.44 17.88
N VAL A 260 -23.97 -39.41 18.49
CA VAL A 260 -24.96 -39.58 19.58
C VAL A 260 -26.26 -40.21 19.06
N LYS A 261 -26.69 -39.92 17.84
CA LYS A 261 -27.88 -40.55 17.22
C LYS A 261 -27.64 -42.03 16.90
N THR A 262 -26.44 -42.37 16.43
CA THR A 262 -26.07 -43.76 16.15
C THR A 262 -26.03 -44.56 17.45
N ILE A 263 -25.41 -44.03 18.50
CA ILE A 263 -25.33 -44.70 19.82
C ILE A 263 -26.72 -44.84 20.47
N ALA A 264 -27.60 -43.84 20.33
CA ALA A 264 -28.96 -43.89 20.88
C ALA A 264 -29.86 -44.90 20.14
N ASN A 265 -29.64 -45.12 18.84
CA ASN A 265 -30.41 -46.11 18.06
C ASN A 265 -29.92 -47.55 18.27
N THR A 266 -28.65 -47.76 18.59
CA THR A 266 -28.14 -49.09 18.97
C THR A 266 -28.58 -49.52 20.39
N ALA A 267 -29.14 -48.62 21.18
CA ALA A 267 -29.56 -48.86 22.56
C ALA A 267 -31.07 -49.18 22.71
N LEU A 268 -31.82 -49.37 21.61
CA LEU A 268 -33.28 -49.58 21.62
C LEU A 268 -33.76 -50.84 20.87
N GLU A 269 -32.89 -51.81 20.57
CA GLU A 269 -33.36 -53.15 20.22
C GLU A 269 -33.56 -53.98 21.52
N PRO A 270 -34.78 -54.46 21.82
CA PRO A 270 -35.03 -55.28 23.00
C PRO A 270 -34.47 -56.69 22.81
N GLU A 271 -33.78 -57.19 23.84
CA GLU A 271 -33.64 -58.63 24.07
C GLU A 271 -35.04 -59.25 24.11
N VAL A 272 -35.39 -60.05 23.09
CA VAL A 272 -36.48 -61.02 23.21
C VAL A 272 -35.85 -62.35 23.57
N ALA A 273 -35.97 -62.66 24.86
CA ALA A 273 -35.67 -63.95 25.46
C ALA A 273 -36.67 -65.04 25.03
N GLY A 274 -36.19 -66.29 25.04
CA GLY A 274 -36.98 -67.52 24.98
C GLY A 274 -36.22 -68.59 24.17
N GLY A 275 -35.58 -69.62 24.73
CA GLY A 275 -35.87 -70.38 25.93
C GLY A 275 -36.64 -71.65 25.57
N GLN A 276 -35.98 -72.83 25.56
CA GLN A 276 -36.37 -74.07 26.25
C GLN A 276 -35.79 -75.37 25.64
N LYS A 277 -35.29 -76.22 26.55
CA LYS A 277 -35.46 -77.71 26.67
C LYS A 277 -34.94 -78.57 25.51
N ARG A 278 -34.15 -79.64 25.69
CA ARG A 278 -33.90 -80.58 26.80
C ARG A 278 -32.42 -80.96 26.81
#